data_AF-A0A5C8NNR7-F1
#
_entry.id   AF-A0A5C8NNR7-F1
#
_cell.length_a   1.000
_cell.length_b   1.000
_cell.length_c   1.000
_cell.angle_alpha   90.00
_cell.angle_beta   90.00
_cell.angle_gamma   90.00
#
_symmetry.space_group_name_H-M   'P 1'
#
loop_
_entity.id
_entity.type
_entity.pdbx_description
1 polymer ?
#
loop_
_entity_poly.entity_id
_entity_poly.type
_entity_poly.pdbx_seq_one_letter_code
_entity_poly.pdbx_strand_id
1 'polypeptide(L)'
;MFTEEIYNELSVEVYRVDQSHKSYDIDLNEGEVREIGNFNYKILKVEDNTTNGMQAMAVAPVKNEKVDTSEVVIAFPGINLYSLLST
;
A
#
# COMPACT_ATOMS: atom_id res chain seq x y z
N MET A 1 2.74 13.75 4.17
CA MET A 1 1.71 14.31 5.07
C MET A 1 0.41 13.63 4.69
N PHE A 2 -0.27 13.01 5.64
CA PHE A 2 -1.52 12.33 5.31
C PHE A 2 -2.70 13.30 5.20
N THR A 3 -3.53 13.09 4.18
CA THR A 3 -4.81 13.76 3.94
C THR A 3 -5.85 12.70 3.58
N GLU A 4 -7.14 13.06 3.58
CA GLU A 4 -8.21 12.14 3.16
C GLU A 4 -7.98 11.56 1.76
N GLU A 5 -7.50 12.41 0.83
CA GLU A 5 -7.12 12.00 -0.52
C GLU A 5 -5.97 10.98 -0.51
N ILE A 6 -4.91 11.24 0.26
CA ILE A 6 -3.79 10.29 0.38
C ILE A 6 -4.23 8.96 1.01
N TYR A 7 -5.13 8.98 2.01
CA TYR A 7 -5.66 7.74 2.58
C TYR A 7 -6.41 6.91 1.52
N ASN A 8 -7.17 7.57 0.64
CA ASN A 8 -7.84 6.91 -0.48
C ASN A 8 -6.82 6.32 -1.46
N GLU A 9 -5.83 7.10 -1.90
CA GLU A 9 -4.79 6.63 -2.82
C GLU A 9 -4.02 5.44 -2.25
N LEU A 10 -3.66 5.48 -0.97
CA LEU A 10 -2.99 4.37 -0.29
C LEU A 10 -3.85 3.10 -0.29
N SER A 11 -5.17 3.21 -0.06
CA SER A 11 -6.07 2.06 -0.14
C SER A 11 -6.14 1.45 -1.55
N VAL A 12 -5.95 2.27 -2.59
CA VAL A 12 -5.91 1.82 -3.99
C VAL A 12 -4.57 1.17 -4.33
N GLU A 13 -3.45 1.71 -3.83
CA GLU A 13 -2.13 1.13 -4.06
C GLU A 13 -1.98 -0.28 -3.47
N VAL A 14 -2.68 -0.60 -2.39
CA VAL A 14 -2.65 -1.94 -1.78
C VAL A 14 -3.12 -3.04 -2.74
N TYR A 15 -3.98 -2.75 -3.73
CA TYR A 15 -4.37 -3.74 -4.74
C TYR A 15 -3.20 -4.22 -5.60
N ARG A 16 -2.11 -3.46 -5.69
CA ARG A 16 -0.93 -3.81 -6.50
C ARG A 16 0.01 -4.78 -5.80
N VAL A 17 -0.23 -5.06 -4.53
CA VAL A 17 0.49 -6.07 -3.74
C VAL A 17 0.15 -7.48 -4.22
N ASP A 18 -1.09 -7.68 -4.64
CA ASP A 18 -1.65 -8.96 -5.08
C ASP A 18 -1.06 -9.40 -6.42
N GLN A 19 -0.30 -10.50 -6.42
CA GLN A 19 0.31 -11.06 -7.63
C GLN A 19 -0.70 -11.48 -8.70
N SER A 20 -1.94 -11.76 -8.29
CA SER A 20 -3.03 -12.16 -9.21
C SER A 20 -3.80 -10.95 -9.75
N HIS A 21 -3.61 -9.77 -9.19
CA HIS A 21 -4.33 -8.57 -9.60
C HIS A 21 -3.70 -7.97 -10.87
N LYS A 22 -4.55 -7.46 -11.77
CA LYS A 22 -4.11 -6.86 -13.06
C LYS A 22 -3.15 -5.68 -12.92
N SER A 23 -3.14 -5.05 -11.75
CA SER A 23 -2.31 -3.89 -11.42
C SER A 23 -1.13 -4.27 -10.54
N TYR A 24 -0.82 -5.57 -10.42
CA TYR A 24 0.33 -6.07 -9.67
C TYR A 24 1.58 -5.27 -10.02
N ASP A 25 2.29 -4.84 -8.98
CA ASP A 25 3.52 -4.09 -9.09
C ASP A 25 4.61 -4.82 -8.30
N ILE A 26 5.57 -5.38 -9.03
CA ILE A 26 6.69 -6.14 -8.45
C ILE A 26 7.65 -5.24 -7.66
N ASP A 27 7.65 -3.94 -7.96
CA ASP A 27 8.51 -2.97 -7.30
C ASP A 27 7.90 -2.44 -5.99
N LEU A 28 6.59 -2.68 -5.76
CA LEU A 28 5.89 -2.32 -4.52
C LEU A 28 6.30 -3.22 -3.35
N ASN A 29 7.49 -2.97 -2.81
CA ASN A 29 8.15 -3.81 -1.82
C ASN A 29 8.71 -3.01 -0.64
N GLU A 30 9.12 -3.74 0.40
CA GLU A 30 9.66 -3.12 1.62
C GLU A 30 10.92 -2.30 1.34
N GLY A 31 10.92 -1.07 1.84
CA GLY A 31 12.04 -0.16 1.70
C GLY A 31 11.93 0.80 0.51
N GLU A 32 11.04 0.52 -0.45
CA GLU A 32 10.75 1.40 -1.58
C GLU A 32 10.20 2.76 -1.11
N VAL A 33 10.53 3.82 -1.84
CA VAL A 33 9.94 5.14 -1.66
C VAL A 33 9.03 5.42 -2.85
N ARG A 34 7.76 5.70 -2.57
CA ARG A 34 6.72 5.99 -3.55
C ARG A 34 6.23 7.42 -3.43
N GLU A 35 6.08 8.07 -4.56
CA GLU A 35 5.33 9.32 -4.66
C GLU A 35 3.84 8.98 -4.72
N ILE A 36 3.09 9.48 -3.75
CA ILE A 36 1.64 9.30 -3.62
C ILE A 36 1.07 10.71 -3.42
N GLY A 37 0.17 11.12 -4.31
CA GLY A 37 -0.13 12.52 -4.57
C GLY A 37 1.15 13.32 -4.84
N ASN A 38 1.43 14.33 -4.00
CA ASN A 38 2.63 15.16 -4.07
C ASN A 38 3.63 14.88 -2.92
N PHE A 39 3.53 13.72 -2.27
CA PHE A 39 4.35 13.37 -1.11
C PHE A 39 5.04 12.03 -1.29
N ASN A 40 6.27 11.95 -0.77
CA ASN A 40 7.01 10.70 -0.73
C ASN A 40 6.66 9.90 0.52
N TYR A 41 6.46 8.60 0.37
CA TYR A 41 6.22 7.64 1.43
C TYR A 41 7.17 6.47 1.30
N LYS A 42 7.75 6.05 2.43
CA LYS A 42 8.50 4.81 2.49
C LYS A 42 7.56 3.66 2.83
N ILE A 43 7.63 2.59 2.04
CA ILE A 43 6.98 1.32 2.34
C ILE A 43 7.77 0.65 3.47
N LEU A 44 7.09 0.41 4.57
CA LEU A 44 7.66 -0.22 5.77
C LEU A 44 7.43 -1.73 5.76
N LYS A 45 6.26 -2.16 5.28
CA LYS A 45 5.84 -3.56 5.23
C LYS A 45 4.79 -3.75 4.14
N VAL A 46 4.82 -4.89 3.48
CA VAL A 46 3.78 -5.31 2.53
C VAL A 46 3.37 -6.74 2.88
N GLU A 47 2.07 -7.04 2.83
CA GLU A 47 1.53 -8.38 3.09
C GLU A 47 0.52 -8.76 2.00
N ASP A 48 0.73 -9.94 1.40
CA ASP A 48 -0.20 -10.62 0.51
C ASP A 48 -0.48 -12.03 1.04
N ASN A 49 -1.52 -12.18 1.84
CA ASN A 49 -1.89 -13.48 2.38
C ASN A 49 -2.81 -14.21 1.40
N THR A 50 -2.21 -15.02 0.54
CA THR A 50 -2.92 -15.81 -0.48
C THR A 50 -3.84 -16.90 0.11
N THR A 51 -3.73 -17.22 1.40
CA THR A 51 -4.60 -18.22 2.06
C THR A 51 -5.97 -17.63 2.40
N ASN A 52 -6.03 -16.35 2.79
CA ASN A 52 -7.28 -15.69 3.17
C ASN A 52 -7.63 -14.48 2.29
N GLY A 53 -6.83 -14.19 1.26
CA GLY A 53 -7.03 -13.09 0.33
C GLY A 53 -6.81 -11.70 0.94
N MET A 54 -6.18 -11.61 2.11
CA MET A 54 -5.91 -10.33 2.78
C MET A 54 -4.66 -9.67 2.19
N GLN A 55 -4.79 -8.40 1.85
CA GLN A 55 -3.66 -7.55 1.45
C GLN A 55 -3.53 -6.37 2.41
N ALA A 56 -2.30 -5.94 2.68
CA ALA A 56 -2.04 -4.75 3.47
C ALA A 56 -0.69 -4.10 3.11
N MET A 57 -0.60 -2.80 3.32
CA MET A 57 0.64 -2.04 3.16
C MET A 57 0.80 -1.06 4.32
N ALA A 58 1.96 -1.08 4.98
CA ALA A 58 2.34 -0.10 5.99
C ALA A 58 3.29 0.94 5.38
N VAL A 59 3.00 2.23 5.58
CA VAL A 59 3.80 3.33 5.04
C VAL A 59 4.08 4.40 6.10
N ALA A 60 5.17 5.14 5.91
CA ALA A 60 5.47 6.37 6.65
C ALA A 60 5.91 7.48 5.68
N PRO A 61 5.55 8.75 5.94
CA PRO A 61 5.96 9.85 5.08
C PRO A 61 7.46 10.11 5.17
N VAL A 62 8.04 10.56 4.07
CA VAL A 62 9.41 11.07 4.02
C VAL A 62 9.36 12.59 4.12
N LYS A 63 9.90 13.15 5.21
CA LYS A 63 9.97 14.59 5.49
C LYS A 63 11.44 14.99 5.61
N ASN A 64 11.89 15.96 4.80
CA ASN A 64 13.29 16.41 4.79
C ASN A 64 14.28 15.23 4.67
N GLU A 65 14.03 14.34 3.70
CA GLU A 65 14.84 13.14 3.41
C GLU A 65 14.88 12.08 4.53
N LYS A 66 14.09 12.26 5.60
CA LYS A 66 13.98 11.32 6.71
C LYS A 66 12.60 10.69 6.75
N VAL A 67 12.57 9.40 7.02
CA VAL A 67 11.33 8.66 7.24
C VAL A 67 10.77 9.04 8.61
N ASP A 68 9.56 9.56 8.64
CA ASP A 68 8.87 9.96 9.87
C ASP A 68 7.95 8.84 10.36
N THR A 69 8.51 7.92 11.13
CA THR A 69 7.77 6.78 11.71
C THR A 69 6.88 7.17 12.91
N SER A 70 6.78 8.46 13.26
CA SER A 70 5.77 8.92 14.22
C SER A 70 4.37 8.94 13.59
N GLU A 71 4.29 8.94 12.26
CA GLU A 71 3.06 8.87 11.47
C GLU A 71 3.09 7.61 10.59
N VAL A 72 2.63 6.48 11.13
CA VAL A 72 2.50 5.23 10.35
C VAL A 72 1.04 5.00 9.99
N VAL A 73 0.81 4.65 8.72
CA VAL A 73 -0.51 4.25 8.22
C VAL A 73 -0.43 2.82 7.72
N ILE A 74 -1.41 2.02 8.10
CA ILE A 74 -1.64 0.67 7.57
C ILE A 74 -2.87 0.75 6.68
N ALA A 75 -2.67 0.61 5.38
CA ALA A 75 -3.72 0.63 4.39
C ALA A 75 -4.14 -0.81 4.04
N PHE A 76 -5.45 -0.99 3.86
CA PHE A 76 -6.08 -2.21 3.39
C PHE A 76 -6.85 -1.89 2.11
N PRO A 77 -7.02 -2.85 1.19
CA PRO A 77 -7.88 -2.64 0.04
C PRO A 77 -9.34 -2.60 0.49
N GLY A 78 -10.18 -1.84 -0.21
CA GLY A 78 -11.62 -1.78 0.12
C GLY A 78 -12.32 -3.13 -0.13
N ILE A 79 -12.44 -3.52 -1.41
CA ILE A 79 -13.03 -4.80 -1.85
C ILE A 79 -12.22 -5.33 -3.03
N ASN A 80 -11.55 -6.46 -2.88
CA ASN A 80 -10.95 -7.17 -4.02
C ASN A 80 -11.93 -8.21 -4.56
N LEU A 81 -12.80 -7.79 -5.49
CA LEU A 81 -13.83 -8.65 -6.12
C LEU A 81 -13.23 -9.89 -6.81
N TYR A 82 -11.95 -9.86 -7.21
CA TYR A 82 -11.30 -11.01 -7.81
C TYR A 82 -11.04 -12.14 -6.81
N SER A 83 -10.78 -11.84 -5.53
CA SER A 83 -10.63 -12.90 -4.51
C SER A 83 -11.93 -13.69 -4.30
N LEU A 84 -13.09 -13.04 -4.49
CA LEU A 84 -14.42 -13.64 -4.36
C LEU A 84 -14.87 -14.47 -5.56
N LEU A 85 -14.22 -14.32 -6.72
CA LEU A 85 -14.58 -15.02 -7.97
C LEU A 85 -13.65 -16.20 -8.30
N SER A 86 -12.61 -16.42 -7.48
CA SER A 86 -11.60 -17.47 -7.67
C SER A 86 -11.87 -18.77 -6.90
N THR A 87 -12.97 -18.84 -6.14
CA THR A 87 -13.51 -20.05 -5.47
C THR A 87 -14.65 -20.66 -6.26
#